data_AF-A0A7K6Z330-F1
#
_entry.id   AF-A0A7K6Z330-F1
#
_cell.length_a   1.000
_cell.length_b   1.000
_cell.length_c   1.000
_cell.angle_alpha   90.00
_cell.angle_beta   90.00
_cell.angle_gamma   90.00
#
_symmetry.space_group_name_H-M   'P 1'
#
loop_
_entity.id
_entity.type
_entity.pdbx_description
1 polymer ?
#
loop_
_entity_poly.entity_id
_entity_poly.type
_entity_poly.pdbx_seq_one_letter_code
_entity_poly.pdbx_strand_id
1 'polypeptide(L)'
;GSSSIPNFFRIMKRQFTETEWGIINSVGNEWMQLDMFHRYWALKESFLKAIGVGIGFNLQRIEFVVSPLQLEIGRVYKETKMLLDGDKEEEWTFEETRLDGHHHVAVALGKQEGSGRKHSDVSSMDPDQPQFTLLTFEDLVASGIPVAPEDSAYWDNFCSKQESPVKQNSHSR
;
A
#
# COMPACT_ATOMS: atom_id res chain seq x y z
N GLY A 1 -19.42 -3.24 6.93
CA GLY A 1 -18.87 -1.95 6.50
C GLY A 1 -19.97 -0.90 6.57
N SER A 2 -19.63 0.37 6.82
CA SER A 2 -20.60 1.47 6.76
C SER A 2 -21.16 1.61 5.35
N SER A 3 -22.41 2.07 5.23
CA SER A 3 -23.15 2.14 3.97
C SER A 3 -22.71 3.26 3.02
N SER A 4 -21.75 4.13 3.40
CA SER A 4 -21.28 5.25 2.56
C SER A 4 -19.81 5.61 2.79
N ILE A 5 -19.17 6.23 1.79
CA ILE A 5 -17.78 6.71 1.82
C ILE A 5 -17.55 7.77 2.92
N PRO A 6 -18.42 8.79 3.10
CA PRO A 6 -18.23 9.76 4.18
C PRO A 6 -18.24 9.13 5.58
N ASN A 7 -19.09 8.12 5.81
CA ASN A 7 -19.10 7.39 7.07
C ASN A 7 -17.83 6.56 7.27
N PHE A 8 -17.31 5.96 6.20
CA PHE A 8 -16.04 5.25 6.22
C PHE A 8 -14.88 6.20 6.58
N PHE A 9 -14.79 7.37 5.95
CA PHE A 9 -13.77 8.38 6.27
C PHE A 9 -13.87 8.89 7.70
N ARG A 10 -15.09 9.08 8.21
CA ARG A 10 -15.30 9.44 9.63
C ARG A 10 -14.73 8.39 10.58
N ILE A 11 -14.90 7.10 10.28
CA ILE A 11 -14.32 6.00 11.08
C ILE A 11 -12.80 6.00 10.97
N MET A 12 -12.26 6.23 9.76
CA MET A 12 -10.83 6.22 9.48
C MET A 12 -10.12 7.54 9.81
N LYS A 13 -10.82 8.56 10.36
CA LYS A 13 -10.28 9.92 10.57
C LYS A 13 -8.95 9.94 11.31
N ARG A 14 -8.76 9.04 12.28
CA ARG A 14 -7.54 8.94 13.11
C ARG A 14 -6.32 8.34 12.39
N GLN A 15 -6.47 7.87 11.16
CA GLN A 15 -5.39 7.18 10.44
C GLN A 15 -4.53 8.13 9.60
N PHE A 16 -5.00 9.35 9.36
CA PHE A 16 -4.30 10.36 8.56
C PHE A 16 -4.24 11.70 9.29
N THR A 17 -3.29 12.55 8.91
CA THR A 17 -3.17 13.92 9.41
C THR A 17 -4.23 14.84 8.79
N GLU A 18 -4.38 16.05 9.34
CA GLU A 18 -5.30 17.03 8.76
C GLU A 18 -4.87 17.48 7.35
N THR A 19 -3.55 17.56 7.09
CA THR A 19 -3.01 17.89 5.76
C THR A 19 -3.39 16.82 4.74
N GLU A 20 -3.17 15.54 5.08
CA GLU A 20 -3.52 14.41 4.22
C GLU A 20 -5.02 14.37 3.96
N TRP A 21 -5.85 14.55 5.01
CA TRP A 21 -7.31 14.66 4.85
C TRP A 21 -7.72 15.85 3.99
N GLY A 22 -7.02 16.98 4.09
CA GLY A 22 -7.23 18.13 3.23
C GLY A 22 -7.08 17.76 1.75
N ILE A 23 -6.01 17.03 1.41
CA ILE A 23 -5.77 16.56 0.04
C ILE A 23 -6.81 15.51 -0.37
N ILE A 24 -7.06 14.49 0.46
CA ILE A 24 -8.05 13.43 0.19
C ILE A 24 -9.43 14.02 -0.09
N ASN A 25 -9.88 15.01 0.69
CA ASN A 25 -11.19 15.61 0.50
C ASN A 25 -11.24 16.65 -0.63
N SER A 26 -10.09 17.18 -1.05
CA SER A 26 -10.03 18.18 -2.14
C SER A 26 -10.18 17.59 -3.54
N VAL A 27 -9.96 16.28 -3.70
CA VAL A 27 -10.02 15.65 -5.03
C VAL A 27 -11.45 15.32 -5.44
N GLY A 28 -11.83 15.79 -6.63
CA GLY A 28 -12.98 15.37 -7.43
C GLY A 28 -14.23 14.88 -6.68
N ASN A 29 -14.68 13.67 -7.06
CA ASN A 29 -15.85 13.02 -6.48
C ASN A 29 -15.45 11.97 -5.43
N GLU A 30 -16.43 11.41 -4.70
CA GLU A 30 -16.17 10.44 -3.61
C GLU A 30 -15.30 9.23 -4.04
N TRP A 31 -15.40 8.78 -5.30
CA TRP A 31 -14.56 7.69 -5.81
C TRP A 31 -13.09 8.11 -5.93
N MET A 32 -12.82 9.33 -6.40
CA MET A 32 -11.47 9.88 -6.45
C MET A 32 -10.90 10.13 -5.05
N GLN A 33 -11.75 10.53 -4.10
CA GLN A 33 -11.35 10.67 -2.70
C GLN A 33 -10.98 9.30 -2.12
N LEU A 34 -11.76 8.26 -2.42
CA LEU A 34 -11.50 6.89 -1.97
C LEU A 34 -10.23 6.32 -2.62
N ASP A 35 -9.98 6.61 -3.89
CA ASP A 35 -8.74 6.27 -4.59
C ASP A 35 -7.52 6.91 -3.90
N MET A 36 -7.58 8.22 -3.62
CA MET A 36 -6.54 8.95 -2.90
C MET A 36 -6.33 8.41 -1.47
N PHE A 37 -7.42 8.08 -0.76
CA PHE A 37 -7.37 7.42 0.54
C PHE A 37 -6.55 6.12 0.48
N HIS A 38 -6.81 5.27 -0.51
CA HIS A 38 -6.11 3.99 -0.64
C HIS A 38 -4.64 4.16 -1.01
N ARG A 39 -4.29 5.18 -1.80
CA ARG A 39 -2.91 5.57 -2.06
C ARG A 39 -2.16 5.92 -0.77
N TYR A 40 -2.71 6.85 0.02
CA TYR A 40 -2.11 7.23 1.31
C TYR A 40 -2.03 6.05 2.29
N TRP A 41 -3.06 5.21 2.33
CA TRP A 41 -3.06 4.00 3.15
C TRP A 41 -1.92 3.06 2.76
N ALA A 42 -1.74 2.78 1.47
CA ALA A 42 -0.66 1.93 0.97
C ALA A 42 0.72 2.50 1.34
N LEU A 43 0.92 3.81 1.21
CA LEU A 43 2.16 4.49 1.62
C LEU A 43 2.47 4.28 3.11
N LYS A 44 1.53 4.56 4.01
CA LYS A 44 1.72 4.35 5.46
C LYS A 44 2.00 2.89 5.79
N GLU A 45 1.22 1.97 5.24
CA GLU A 45 1.42 0.53 5.45
C GLU A 45 2.77 0.05 4.93
N SER A 46 3.26 0.57 3.79
CA SER A 46 4.57 0.22 3.25
C SER A 46 5.69 0.60 4.22
N PHE A 47 5.63 1.81 4.79
CA PHE A 47 6.59 2.26 5.80
C PHE A 47 6.55 1.41 7.07
N LEU A 48 5.35 1.18 7.63
CA LEU A 48 5.19 0.37 8.84
C LEU A 48 5.73 -1.04 8.68
N LYS A 49 5.50 -1.66 7.52
CA LYS A 49 6.04 -2.98 7.18
C LYS A 49 7.55 -2.95 7.08
N ALA A 50 8.12 -1.92 6.46
CA ALA A 50 9.57 -1.78 6.32
C ALA A 50 10.28 -1.66 7.67
N ILE A 51 9.69 -0.97 8.65
CA ILE A 51 10.26 -0.84 10.01
C ILE A 51 9.86 -1.97 10.98
N GLY A 52 8.90 -2.83 10.61
CA GLY A 52 8.56 -4.03 11.38
C GLY A 52 7.82 -3.79 12.72
N VAL A 53 7.18 -2.64 12.92
CA VAL A 53 6.55 -2.26 14.21
C VAL A 53 5.13 -2.79 14.43
N GLY A 54 4.48 -3.32 13.39
CA GLY A 54 3.12 -3.87 13.47
C GLY A 54 2.03 -2.83 13.76
N ILE A 55 0.94 -3.27 14.41
CA ILE A 55 -0.33 -2.53 14.52
C ILE A 55 -0.38 -1.42 15.61
N GLY A 56 0.63 -1.34 16.47
CA GLY A 56 0.63 -0.42 17.62
C GLY A 56 1.10 1.00 17.29
N PHE A 57 1.53 1.24 16.04
CA PHE A 57 2.10 2.52 15.64
C PHE A 57 1.02 3.58 15.44
N ASN A 58 1.22 4.77 16.01
CA ASN A 58 0.31 5.89 15.79
C ASN A 58 0.51 6.48 14.38
N LEU A 59 -0.39 6.16 13.46
CA LEU A 59 -0.33 6.59 12.06
C LEU A 59 -0.33 8.12 11.85
N GLN A 60 -0.81 8.91 12.82
CA GLN A 60 -0.78 10.38 12.72
C GLN A 60 0.61 10.99 12.89
N ARG A 61 1.60 10.20 13.33
CA ARG A 61 2.99 10.63 13.37
C ARG A 61 3.62 10.69 11.99
N ILE A 62 3.07 9.92 11.04
CA ILE A 62 3.54 9.89 9.66
C ILE A 62 2.69 10.89 8.88
N GLU A 63 3.31 11.71 8.05
CA GLU A 63 2.63 12.53 7.06
C GLU A 63 3.28 12.33 5.70
N PHE A 64 2.51 11.96 4.69
CA PHE A 64 2.99 11.91 3.31
C PHE A 64 2.67 13.20 2.58
N VAL A 65 3.65 13.71 1.85
CA VAL A 65 3.49 14.78 0.87
C VAL A 65 3.56 14.13 -0.50
N VAL A 66 2.38 13.77 -1.03
CA VAL A 66 2.28 13.03 -2.28
C VAL A 66 2.62 13.90 -3.50
N SER A 67 3.38 13.35 -4.43
CA SER A 67 3.68 13.98 -5.71
C SER A 67 4.00 12.91 -6.76
N PRO A 68 3.46 13.00 -7.99
CA PRO A 68 2.42 13.92 -8.43
C PRO A 68 1.04 13.56 -7.82
N LEU A 69 0.05 14.44 -7.94
CA LEU A 69 -1.32 14.17 -7.45
C LEU A 69 -2.02 13.04 -8.22
N GLN A 70 -1.75 12.89 -9.51
CA GLN A 70 -2.33 11.84 -10.36
C GLN A 70 -1.23 10.90 -10.86
N LEU A 71 -1.49 9.60 -10.74
CA LEU A 71 -0.59 8.55 -11.20
C LEU A 71 -1.14 7.91 -12.49
N GLU A 72 -0.26 7.73 -13.48
CA GLU A 72 -0.53 6.92 -14.65
C GLU A 72 -0.41 5.43 -14.31
N ILE A 73 -1.23 4.59 -14.95
CA ILE A 73 -1.20 3.14 -14.76
C ILE A 73 0.12 2.58 -15.29
N GLY A 74 0.75 1.70 -14.51
CA GLY A 74 1.96 0.95 -14.87
C GLY A 74 3.26 1.74 -14.76
N ARG A 75 3.21 3.02 -14.39
CA ARG A 75 4.38 3.88 -14.20
C ARG A 75 4.78 3.98 -12.73
N VAL A 76 6.10 4.03 -12.49
CA VAL A 76 6.68 4.20 -11.17
C VAL A 76 6.96 5.68 -10.89
N TYR A 77 6.56 6.16 -9.72
CA TYR A 77 6.79 7.51 -9.23
C TYR A 77 7.60 7.47 -7.93
N LYS A 78 8.49 8.44 -7.71
CA LYS A 78 9.41 8.47 -6.55
C LYS A 78 9.46 9.82 -5.84
N GLU A 79 8.61 10.74 -6.25
CA GLU A 79 8.66 12.14 -5.82
C GLU A 79 8.00 12.35 -4.46
N THR A 80 7.12 11.44 -4.03
CA THR A 80 6.47 11.47 -2.71
C THR A 80 7.48 11.47 -1.58
N LYS A 81 7.24 12.35 -0.59
CA LYS A 81 8.09 12.50 0.60
C LYS A 81 7.31 12.15 1.86
N MET A 82 8.03 11.75 2.89
CA MET A 82 7.48 11.44 4.20
C MET A 82 8.04 12.40 5.24
N LEU A 83 7.18 12.80 6.18
CA LEU A 83 7.55 13.45 7.41
C LEU A 83 7.20 12.50 8.57
N LEU A 84 8.09 12.42 9.56
CA LEU A 84 7.85 11.72 10.81
C LEU A 84 7.90 12.74 11.94
N ASP A 85 6.82 12.85 12.69
CA ASP A 85 6.63 13.85 13.76
C ASP A 85 6.89 15.30 13.30
N GLY A 86 6.69 15.58 12.00
CA GLY A 86 6.90 16.89 11.37
C GLY A 86 8.30 17.09 10.75
N ASP A 87 9.24 16.17 10.97
CA ASP A 87 10.57 16.23 10.38
C ASP A 87 10.65 15.42 9.08
N LYS A 88 11.31 15.97 8.06
CA LYS A 88 11.44 15.31 6.76
C LYS A 88 12.42 14.15 6.83
N GLU A 89 11.98 12.99 6.38
CA GLU A 89 12.75 11.75 6.39
C GLU A 89 13.44 11.52 5.03
N GLU A 90 14.64 12.11 4.86
CA GLU A 90 15.40 12.06 3.59
C GLU A 90 16.02 10.68 3.30
N GLU A 91 16.16 9.83 4.33
CA GLU A 91 16.71 8.48 4.18
C GLU A 91 15.70 7.47 3.65
N TRP A 92 14.44 7.90 3.49
CA TRP A 92 13.36 7.09 2.95
C TRP A 92 13.00 7.53 1.53
N THR A 93 12.95 6.55 0.63
CA THR A 93 12.39 6.71 -0.71
C THR A 93 11.14 5.86 -0.84
N PHE A 94 10.13 6.38 -1.53
CA PHE A 94 8.87 5.68 -1.77
C PHE A 94 8.66 5.53 -3.26
N GLU A 95 8.49 4.29 -3.72
CA GLU A 95 8.08 4.01 -5.10
C GLU A 95 6.58 3.74 -5.13
N GLU A 96 5.85 4.51 -5.93
CA GLU A 96 4.42 4.39 -6.10
C GLU A 96 4.08 3.91 -7.51
N THR A 97 3.24 2.87 -7.60
CA THR A 97 2.76 2.34 -8.87
C THR A 97 1.27 2.07 -8.77
N ARG A 98 0.52 2.54 -9.77
CA ARG A 98 -0.87 2.13 -9.96
C ARG A 98 -0.89 0.96 -10.95
N LEU A 99 -1.18 -0.26 -10.47
CA LEU A 99 -1.13 -1.46 -11.32
C LEU A 99 -2.24 -1.46 -12.38
N ASP A 100 -3.42 -0.96 -12.01
CA ASP A 100 -4.60 -0.86 -12.86
C ASP A 100 -5.57 0.23 -12.34
N GLY A 101 -6.82 0.22 -12.77
CA GLY A 101 -7.83 1.20 -12.34
C GLY A 101 -8.16 1.20 -10.84
N HIS A 102 -7.74 0.19 -10.07
CA HIS A 102 -8.25 -0.06 -8.71
C HIS A 102 -7.16 -0.38 -7.68
N HIS A 103 -5.92 -0.66 -8.11
CA HIS A 103 -4.86 -1.13 -7.22
C HIS A 103 -3.67 -0.16 -7.17
N HIS A 104 -3.41 0.35 -5.96
CA HIS A 104 -2.20 1.11 -5.62
C HIS A 104 -1.18 0.21 -4.95
N VAL A 105 0.08 0.38 -5.33
CA VAL A 105 1.23 -0.24 -4.67
C VAL A 105 2.20 0.85 -4.23
N ALA A 106 2.69 0.71 -3.01
CA ALA A 106 3.74 1.55 -2.45
C ALA A 106 4.88 0.66 -1.92
N VAL A 107 6.11 1.00 -2.27
CA VAL A 107 7.34 0.35 -1.78
C VAL A 107 8.13 1.37 -0.99
N ALA A 108 8.31 1.12 0.32
CA ALA A 108 9.15 1.93 1.17
C ALA A 108 10.58 1.37 1.19
N LEU A 109 11.55 2.22 0.84
CA LEU A 109 12.96 1.90 0.80
C LEU A 109 13.69 2.78 1.83
N GLY A 110 14.13 2.18 2.93
CA GLY A 110 14.88 2.86 3.98
C GLY A 110 16.39 2.88 3.71
N LYS A 111 17.14 3.46 4.64
CA LYS A 111 18.60 3.53 4.58
C LYS A 111 19.21 2.13 4.39
N GLN A 112 20.01 1.96 3.34
CA GLN A 112 20.87 0.79 3.24
C GLN A 112 21.96 0.88 4.32
N GLU A 113 21.88 0.03 5.35
CA GLU A 113 22.98 -0.12 6.28
C GLU A 113 24.19 -0.71 5.53
N GLY A 114 25.23 0.10 5.33
CA GLY A 114 26.60 -0.40 5.20
C GLY A 114 27.03 -1.01 3.85
N SER A 115 26.77 -0.38 2.70
CA SER A 115 27.68 -0.55 1.56
C SER A 115 27.97 0.77 0.88
N GLY A 116 29.24 1.19 0.95
CA GLY A 116 29.76 2.41 0.33
C GLY A 116 29.81 2.33 -1.19
N ARG A 117 28.66 2.17 -1.85
CA ARG A 117 28.51 2.57 -3.24
C ARG A 117 27.90 3.96 -3.25
N LYS A 118 28.77 4.95 -3.47
CA LYS A 118 28.35 6.26 -3.97
C LYS A 118 27.57 6.00 -5.25
N HIS A 119 26.24 5.96 -5.18
CA HIS A 119 25.42 6.12 -6.36
C HIS A 119 25.58 7.59 -6.75
N SER A 120 26.44 7.80 -7.73
CA SER A 120 26.60 9.04 -8.46
C SER A 120 25.23 9.59 -8.83
N ASP A 121 25.05 10.90 -8.61
CA ASP A 121 24.05 11.70 -9.30
C ASP A 121 24.11 11.40 -10.80
N VAL A 122 23.20 10.55 -11.27
CA VAL A 122 22.93 10.40 -12.69
C VAL A 122 21.44 10.60 -12.86
N SER A 123 21.09 11.85 -13.18
CA SER A 123 19.89 12.17 -13.92
C SER A 123 19.97 11.45 -15.28
N SER A 124 19.53 10.20 -15.32
CA SER A 124 19.22 9.50 -16.55
C SER A 124 17.84 8.88 -16.38
N MET A 125 16.90 9.29 -17.22
CA MET A 125 15.72 8.48 -17.50
C MET A 125 16.23 7.16 -18.10
N ASP A 126 16.43 6.17 -17.25
CA ASP A 126 16.72 4.81 -17.66
C ASP A 126 15.40 4.14 -18.08
N PRO A 127 15.31 3.48 -19.25
CA PRO A 127 14.12 2.74 -19.66
C PRO A 127 13.76 1.58 -18.72
N ASP A 128 14.70 1.16 -17.87
CA ASP A 128 14.58 0.04 -16.91
C ASP A 128 14.14 0.52 -15.51
N GLN A 129 13.11 1.36 -15.41
CA GLN A 129 12.45 1.53 -14.12
C GLN A 129 11.83 0.19 -13.69
N PRO A 130 11.96 -0.23 -12.42
CA PRO A 130 11.44 -1.52 -11.98
C PRO A 130 9.91 -1.54 -12.09
N GLN A 131 9.41 -2.06 -13.20
CA GLN A 131 8.00 -2.31 -13.39
C GLN A 131 7.66 -3.63 -12.70
N PHE A 132 6.53 -3.66 -11.98
CA PHE A 132 6.02 -4.90 -11.41
C PHE A 132 5.84 -5.94 -12.54
N THR A 133 6.42 -7.11 -12.35
CA THR A 133 6.23 -8.24 -13.26
C THR A 133 5.05 -9.08 -12.76
N LEU A 134 4.05 -9.29 -13.62
CA LEU A 134 2.95 -10.19 -13.32
C LEU A 134 3.41 -11.64 -13.56
N LEU A 135 3.38 -12.45 -12.50
CA LEU A 135 3.75 -13.86 -12.56
C LEU A 135 2.49 -14.73 -12.64
N THR A 136 2.56 -15.78 -13.47
CA THR A 136 1.57 -16.85 -13.53
C THR A 136 1.81 -17.89 -12.44
N PHE A 137 0.86 -18.82 -12.23
CA PHE A 137 1.08 -19.94 -11.31
C PHE A 137 2.28 -20.78 -11.75
N GLU A 138 2.41 -21.03 -13.06
CA GLU A 138 3.52 -21.77 -13.66
C GLU A 138 4.87 -21.10 -13.34
N ASP A 139 4.96 -19.77 -13.42
CA ASP A 139 6.16 -19.03 -13.05
C ASP A 139 6.50 -19.20 -11.56
N LEU A 140 5.49 -19.15 -10.68
CA LEU A 140 5.67 -19.30 -9.24
C LEU A 140 6.17 -20.70 -8.84
N VAL A 141 5.73 -21.74 -9.56
CA VAL A 141 6.07 -23.14 -9.23
C VAL A 141 7.20 -23.71 -10.08
N ALA A 142 7.74 -22.95 -11.04
CA ALA A 142 8.77 -23.42 -11.99
C ALA A 142 9.99 -24.07 -11.31
N SER A 143 10.37 -23.56 -10.14
CA SER A 143 11.47 -24.09 -9.31
C SER A 143 10.99 -24.72 -8.00
N GLY A 144 9.67 -24.96 -7.86
CA GLY A 144 9.06 -25.53 -6.67
C GLY A 144 9.44 -26.99 -6.49
N ILE A 145 9.96 -27.35 -5.31
CA ILE A 145 10.25 -28.73 -4.92
C ILE A 145 9.34 -29.09 -3.75
N PRO A 146 8.55 -30.17 -3.82
CA PRO A 146 7.72 -30.61 -2.71
C PRO A 146 8.57 -30.88 -1.46
N VAL A 147 8.22 -30.23 -0.36
CA VAL A 147 8.87 -30.43 0.96
C VAL A 147 8.10 -31.38 1.88
N ALA A 148 6.85 -31.68 1.53
CA ALA A 148 5.97 -32.58 2.25
C ALA A 148 5.16 -33.43 1.26
N PRO A 149 4.67 -34.62 1.66
CA PRO A 149 3.73 -35.39 0.86
C PRO A 149 2.44 -34.61 0.60
N GLU A 150 1.73 -35.01 -0.45
CA GLU A 150 0.40 -34.47 -0.75
C GLU A 150 -0.57 -34.74 0.42
N ASP A 151 -1.29 -33.69 0.83
CA ASP A 151 -2.34 -33.76 1.85
C ASP A 151 -3.69 -33.45 1.20
N SER A 152 -4.42 -34.51 0.81
CA SER A 152 -5.74 -34.38 0.20
C SER A 152 -6.77 -33.75 1.15
N ALA A 153 -6.59 -33.90 2.47
CA ALA A 153 -7.52 -33.32 3.45
C ALA A 153 -7.45 -31.79 3.48
N TYR A 154 -6.34 -31.19 3.03
CA TYR A 154 -6.21 -29.74 2.93
C TYR A 154 -7.28 -29.13 2.00
N TRP A 155 -7.52 -29.77 0.85
CA TRP A 155 -8.54 -29.32 -0.10
C TRP A 155 -9.96 -29.51 0.43
N ASP A 156 -10.26 -30.69 0.99
CA ASP A 156 -11.57 -30.99 1.57
C ASP A 156 -11.95 -29.98 2.67
N ASN A 157 -10.97 -29.66 3.53
CA ASN A 157 -11.14 -28.66 4.59
C ASN A 157 -11.37 -27.25 4.03
N PHE A 158 -10.72 -26.88 2.92
CA PHE A 158 -10.95 -25.61 2.26
C PHE A 158 -12.38 -25.53 1.70
N CYS A 159 -12.82 -26.54 0.94
CA CYS A 159 -14.16 -26.60 0.36
C CYS A 159 -15.30 -26.62 1.39
N SER A 160 -15.04 -27.15 2.59
CA SER A 160 -16.03 -27.15 3.68
C SER A 160 -16.29 -25.78 4.30
N LYS A 161 -15.42 -24.79 4.08
CA LYS A 161 -15.57 -23.45 4.65
C LYS A 161 -16.68 -22.70 3.92
N GLN A 162 -17.51 -21.98 4.67
CA GLN A 162 -18.49 -21.08 4.06
C GLN A 162 -17.76 -19.98 3.28
N GLU A 163 -18.19 -19.78 2.04
CA GLU A 163 -17.60 -18.81 1.11
C GLU A 163 -17.82 -17.35 1.57
N SER A 164 -18.84 -17.10 2.39
CA SER A 164 -19.11 -15.76 2.93
C SER A 164 -19.36 -15.80 4.45
N PRO A 165 -18.93 -14.75 5.18
CA PRO A 165 -19.27 -14.62 6.59
C PRO A 165 -20.78 -14.51 6.78
N VAL A 166 -21.32 -15.16 7.80
CA VAL A 166 -22.71 -14.96 8.22
C VAL A 166 -22.89 -13.49 8.60
N LYS A 167 -23.66 -12.75 7.80
CA LYS A 167 -23.99 -11.36 8.08
C LYS A 167 -24.75 -11.32 9.41
N GLN A 168 -24.16 -10.70 10.43
CA GLN A 168 -24.90 -10.32 11.63
C GLN A 168 -25.96 -9.29 11.22
N ASN A 169 -27.19 -9.73 10.98
CA ASN A 169 -28.33 -8.83 10.93
C ASN A 169 -28.43 -8.18 12.31
N SER A 170 -28.09 -6.90 12.37
CA SER A 170 -28.22 -6.07 13.56
C SER A 170 -29.61 -6.25 14.17
N HIS A 171 -29.64 -6.61 15.45
CA HIS A 171 -30.85 -6.61 16.27
C HIS A 171 -31.63 -5.31 16.04
N SER A 172 -32.85 -5.43 15.50
CA SER A 172 -33.84 -4.35 15.54
C SER A 172 -34.14 -4.06 17.01
N ARG A 173 -33.82 -2.85 17.46
CA ARG A 173 -34.45 -2.21 18.61
C ARG A 173 -35.33 -1.08 18.09
#